data_AF-A0A1B6NUW9-F1
#
_entry.id   AF-A0A1B6NUW9-F1
#
_cell.length_a   1.000
_cell.length_b   1.000
_cell.length_c   1.000
_cell.angle_alpha   90.00
_cell.angle_beta   90.00
_cell.angle_gamma   90.00
#
_symmetry.space_group_name_H-M   'P 1'
#
loop_
_entity.id
_entity.type
_entity.pdbx_description
1 polymer ?
#
loop_
_entity_poly.entity_id
_entity_poly.type
_entity_poly.pdbx_seq_one_letter_code
_entity_poly.pdbx_strand_id
1 'polypeptide(L)'
;MLHEPEQTIALCSDATKRFLLAAKHAEITVLEQLSSNCRIVIAVRELIHELQKERGASNIFLASKGERYAAERMQYVCASEQAESMLKSHLKSLYLTDEITT
;
A
#
# COMPACT_ATOMS: atom_id res chain seq x y z
N MET A 1 -43.86 37.46 -17.79
CA MET A 1 -42.78 37.76 -16.82
C MET A 1 -43.08 37.01 -15.53
N LEU A 2 -42.07 36.37 -14.92
CA LEU A 2 -42.09 35.55 -13.68
C LEU A 2 -42.18 34.00 -13.83
N HIS A 3 -41.31 33.39 -14.65
CA HIS A 3 -41.04 31.93 -14.59
C HIS A 3 -39.57 31.58 -14.29
N GLU A 4 -38.76 32.57 -13.90
CA GLU A 4 -37.30 32.45 -13.76
C GLU A 4 -36.77 31.92 -12.40
N PRO A 5 -37.45 32.07 -11.23
CA PRO A 5 -36.82 31.71 -9.95
C PRO A 5 -36.80 30.20 -9.66
N GLU A 6 -37.81 29.46 -10.11
CA GLU A 6 -37.97 28.03 -9.79
C GLU A 6 -37.00 27.14 -10.59
N GLN A 7 -36.76 27.47 -11.87
CA GLN A 7 -35.73 26.84 -12.69
C GLN A 7 -34.32 27.13 -12.18
N THR A 8 -34.06 28.35 -11.70
CA THR A 8 -32.74 28.73 -11.15
C THR A 8 -32.43 27.99 -9.85
N ILE A 9 -33.43 27.83 -8.96
CA ILE A 9 -33.29 27.05 -7.71
C ILE A 9 -33.11 25.55 -8.01
N ALA A 10 -33.85 25.00 -8.97
CA ALA A 10 -33.71 23.60 -9.37
C ALA A 10 -32.33 23.32 -10.01
N LEU A 11 -31.82 24.23 -10.84
CA LEU A 11 -30.49 24.16 -11.44
C LEU A 11 -29.39 24.25 -10.38
N CYS A 12 -29.54 25.15 -9.40
CA CYS A 12 -28.63 25.27 -8.26
C CYS A 12 -28.64 24.01 -7.37
N SER A 13 -29.80 23.39 -7.18
CA SER A 13 -29.95 22.13 -6.45
C SER A 13 -29.26 20.97 -7.19
N ASP A 14 -29.38 20.88 -8.51
CA ASP A 14 -28.71 19.85 -9.32
C ASP A 14 -27.19 20.05 -9.33
N ALA A 15 -26.73 21.28 -9.51
CA ALA A 15 -25.30 21.60 -9.42
C ALA A 15 -24.73 21.23 -8.05
N THR A 16 -25.42 21.58 -6.96
CA THR A 16 -25.01 21.24 -5.58
C THR A 16 -24.91 19.72 -5.39
N LYS A 17 -25.88 18.94 -5.90
CA LYS A 17 -25.84 17.47 -5.85
C LYS A 17 -24.63 16.91 -6.59
N ARG A 18 -24.33 17.43 -7.79
CA ARG A 18 -23.16 17.02 -8.58
C ARG A 18 -21.84 17.36 -7.87
N PHE A 19 -21.75 18.54 -7.26
CA PHE A 19 -20.58 18.93 -6.47
C PHE A 19 -20.37 18.00 -5.27
N LEU A 20 -21.42 17.71 -4.51
CA LEU A 20 -21.34 16.79 -3.37
C LEU A 20 -20.97 15.37 -3.81
N LEU A 21 -21.53 14.89 -4.92
CA LEU A 21 -21.19 13.58 -5.48
C LEU A 21 -19.73 13.52 -5.93
N ALA A 22 -19.25 14.55 -6.64
CA ALA A 22 -17.86 14.67 -7.05
C ALA A 22 -16.91 14.72 -5.84
N ALA A 23 -17.26 15.48 -4.80
CA ALA A 23 -16.50 15.53 -3.56
C ALA A 23 -16.43 14.16 -2.87
N LYS A 24 -17.53 13.39 -2.88
CA LYS A 24 -17.56 12.03 -2.32
C LYS A 24 -16.72 11.04 -3.13
N HIS A 25 -16.75 11.11 -4.45
CA HIS A 25 -15.86 10.29 -5.28
C HIS A 25 -14.39 10.65 -5.04
N ALA A 26 -14.04 11.93 -4.95
CA ALA A 26 -12.68 12.37 -4.65
C ALA A 26 -12.21 11.87 -3.27
N GLU A 27 -13.08 11.92 -2.26
CA GLU A 27 -12.81 11.37 -0.92
C GLU A 27 -12.52 9.86 -0.96
N ILE A 28 -13.33 9.09 -1.71
CA ILE A 28 -13.12 7.65 -1.89
C ILE A 28 -11.76 7.37 -2.54
N THR A 29 -11.43 8.06 -3.63
CA THR A 29 -10.14 7.89 -4.32
C THR A 29 -8.96 8.16 -3.40
N VAL A 30 -9.03 9.21 -2.57
CA VAL A 30 -7.96 9.52 -1.61
C VAL A 30 -7.81 8.41 -0.55
N LEU A 31 -8.92 7.87 -0.05
CA LEU A 31 -8.90 6.77 0.92
C LEU A 31 -8.35 5.47 0.33
N GLU A 32 -8.67 5.19 -0.93
CA GLU A 32 -8.11 4.04 -1.66
C GLU A 32 -6.59 4.18 -1.82
N GLN A 33 -6.11 5.36 -2.20
CA GLN A 33 -4.68 5.63 -2.29
C GLN A 33 -3.98 5.48 -0.92
N LEU A 34 -4.59 6.02 0.14
CA LEU A 34 -4.06 5.88 1.50
C LEU A 34 -3.97 4.41 1.91
N SER A 35 -5.02 3.62 1.65
CA SER A 35 -5.04 2.19 1.91
C SER A 35 -3.91 1.47 1.16
N SER A 36 -3.71 1.80 -0.12
CA SER A 36 -2.64 1.25 -0.94
C SER A 36 -1.25 1.56 -0.36
N ASN A 37 -1.01 2.82 0.02
CA ASN A 37 0.24 3.24 0.66
C ASN A 37 0.49 2.50 1.98
N CYS A 38 -0.55 2.33 2.80
CA CYS A 38 -0.43 1.56 4.05
C CYS A 38 -0.02 0.10 3.81
N ARG A 39 -0.50 -0.55 2.74
CA ARG A 39 -0.07 -1.92 2.39
C ARG A 39 1.43 -1.98 2.10
N ILE A 40 1.97 -0.99 1.39
CA ILE A 40 3.42 -0.93 1.14
C ILE A 40 4.18 -0.75 2.46
N VAL A 41 3.75 0.17 3.32
CA VAL A 41 4.40 0.39 4.63
C VAL A 41 4.40 -0.90 5.46
N ILE A 42 3.31 -1.66 5.45
CA ILE A 42 3.23 -2.97 6.12
C ILE A 42 4.22 -3.97 5.51
N ALA A 43 4.26 -4.10 4.18
CA ALA A 43 5.18 -5.01 3.51
C ALA A 43 6.66 -4.65 3.76
N VAL A 44 7.01 -3.35 3.80
CA VAL A 44 8.35 -2.89 4.17
C VAL A 44 8.67 -3.25 5.62
N ARG A 45 7.74 -3.03 6.56
CA ARG A 45 7.91 -3.44 7.96
C ARG A 45 8.16 -4.94 8.08
N GLU A 46 7.41 -5.76 7.35
CA GLU A 46 7.57 -7.22 7.35
C GLU A 46 8.94 -7.62 6.81
N LEU A 47 9.38 -7.05 5.70
CA LEU A 47 10.73 -7.30 5.17
C LEU A 47 11.82 -6.91 6.18
N ILE A 48 11.71 -5.74 6.82
CA ILE A 48 12.66 -5.33 7.86
C ILE A 48 12.68 -6.34 9.01
N HIS A 49 11.52 -6.83 9.44
CA HIS A 49 11.42 -7.80 10.51
C HIS A 49 12.12 -9.12 10.16
N GLU A 50 11.94 -9.63 8.94
CA GLU A 50 12.61 -10.85 8.48
C GLU A 50 14.13 -10.65 8.35
N LEU A 51 14.58 -9.53 7.78
CA LEU A 51 16.01 -9.20 7.68
C LEU A 51 16.67 -9.04 9.06
N GLN A 52 15.95 -8.53 10.07
CA GLN A 52 16.47 -8.44 11.43
C GLN A 52 16.69 -9.83 12.05
N LYS A 53 15.78 -10.78 11.82
CA LYS A 53 15.95 -12.17 12.28
C LYS A 53 17.11 -12.85 11.55
N GLU A 54 17.21 -12.68 10.24
CA GLU A 54 18.31 -13.22 9.44
C GLU A 54 19.67 -12.67 9.91
N ARG A 55 19.75 -11.36 10.17
CA ARG A 55 20.96 -10.72 10.72
C ARG A 55 21.31 -11.27 12.09
N GLY A 56 20.32 -11.43 12.98
CA GLY A 56 20.52 -11.98 14.32
C GLY A 56 21.08 -13.40 14.27
N ALA A 57 20.48 -14.27 13.45
CA ALA A 57 20.93 -15.65 13.28
C ALA A 57 22.32 -15.73 12.62
N SER A 58 22.58 -14.90 11.61
CA SER A 58 23.89 -14.84 10.95
C SER A 58 24.99 -14.42 11.91
N ASN A 59 24.73 -13.44 12.79
CA ASN A 59 25.70 -13.04 13.81
C ASN A 59 26.01 -14.17 14.80
N ILE A 60 24.99 -14.90 15.27
CA ILE A 60 25.19 -16.04 16.18
C ILE A 60 25.98 -17.16 15.49
N PHE A 61 25.64 -17.47 14.24
CA PHE A 61 26.33 -18.47 13.43
C PHE A 61 27.82 -18.12 13.27
N LEU A 62 28.14 -16.88 12.88
CA LEU A 62 29.52 -16.44 12.73
C LEU A 62 30.28 -16.42 14.07
N ALA A 63 29.67 -15.89 15.14
CA ALA A 63 30.30 -15.83 16.46
C ALA A 63 30.56 -17.22 17.06
N SER A 64 29.73 -18.20 16.72
CA SER A 64 29.91 -19.61 17.11
C SER A 64 30.79 -20.41 16.17
N LYS A 65 31.43 -19.78 15.16
CA LYS A 65 32.24 -20.45 14.14
C LYS A 65 31.48 -21.51 13.34
N GLY A 66 30.17 -21.31 13.17
CA GLY A 66 29.29 -22.17 12.39
C GLY A 66 28.58 -23.28 13.17
N GLU A 67 28.80 -23.38 14.48
CA GLU A 67 28.26 -24.46 15.32
C GLU A 67 26.79 -24.25 15.73
N ARG A 68 26.30 -23.00 15.73
CA ARG A 68 24.96 -22.66 16.22
C ARG A 68 24.16 -21.91 15.16
N TYR A 69 22.84 -22.10 15.14
CA TYR A 69 21.90 -21.35 14.30
C TYR A 69 22.05 -21.60 12.79
N ALA A 70 22.68 -22.69 12.36
CA ALA A 70 22.85 -23.02 10.95
C ALA A 70 21.51 -23.22 10.23
N ALA A 71 20.59 -23.97 10.84
CA ALA A 71 19.28 -24.27 10.27
C ALA A 71 18.34 -23.05 10.34
N GLU A 72 18.30 -22.38 11.49
CA GLU A 72 17.49 -21.19 11.73
C GLU A 72 17.89 -20.05 10.79
N ARG A 73 19.19 -19.86 10.54
CA ARG A 73 19.66 -18.90 9.55
C ARG A 73 19.06 -19.19 8.18
N MET A 74 19.07 -20.44 7.71
CA MET A 74 18.49 -20.80 6.41
C MET A 74 16.98 -20.55 6.36
N GLN A 75 16.26 -20.78 7.47
CA GLN A 75 14.84 -20.47 7.57
C GLN A 75 14.58 -18.97 7.44
N TYR A 76 15.38 -18.13 8.11
CA TYR A 76 15.23 -16.69 8.03
C TYR A 76 15.65 -16.09 6.69
N VAL A 77 16.63 -16.69 6.00
CA VAL A 77 16.96 -16.32 4.60
C VAL A 77 15.76 -16.58 3.68
N CYS A 78 15.15 -17.77 3.77
CA CYS A 78 13.96 -18.08 2.97
C CYS A 78 12.80 -17.11 3.28
N ALA A 79 12.60 -16.78 4.55
CA ALA A 79 11.56 -15.85 4.97
C ALA A 79 11.82 -14.40 4.49
N SER A 80 13.08 -13.93 4.54
CA SER A 80 13.44 -12.60 4.05
C SER A 80 13.30 -12.49 2.53
N GLU A 81 13.69 -13.53 1.78
CA GLU A 81 13.47 -13.64 0.33
C GLU A 81 11.97 -13.61 -0.02
N GLN A 82 11.14 -14.32 0.75
CA GLN A 82 9.69 -14.30 0.55
C GLN A 82 9.10 -12.92 0.82
N ALA A 83 9.48 -12.26 1.92
CA ALA A 83 9.03 -10.91 2.25
C ALA A 83 9.48 -9.89 1.19
N GLU A 84 10.69 -10.05 0.65
CA GLU A 84 11.20 -9.20 -0.44
C GLU A 84 10.37 -9.38 -1.71
N SER A 85 10.05 -10.62 -2.08
CA SER A 85 9.19 -10.93 -3.22
C SER A 85 7.78 -10.36 -3.06
N MET A 86 7.22 -10.38 -1.84
CA MET A 86 5.93 -9.77 -1.53
C MET A 86 5.96 -8.26 -1.74
N LEU A 87 6.97 -7.57 -1.20
CA LEU A 87 7.15 -6.13 -1.39
C LEU A 87 7.30 -5.77 -2.88
N LYS A 88 8.13 -6.52 -3.62
CA LYS A 88 8.30 -6.34 -5.07
C LYS A 88 6.97 -6.49 -5.81
N SER A 89 6.15 -7.46 -5.41
CA SER A 89 4.83 -7.69 -6.01
C SER A 89 3.85 -6.53 -5.74
N HIS A 90 3.85 -5.98 -4.52
CA HIS A 90 3.05 -4.80 -4.19
C HIS A 90 3.48 -3.56 -4.95
N LEU A 91 4.79 -3.29 -5.02
CA LEU A 91 5.34 -2.19 -5.80
C LEU A 91 5.02 -2.35 -7.29
N LYS A 92 5.16 -3.55 -7.83
CA LYS A 92 4.82 -3.84 -9.22
C LYS A 92 3.34 -3.58 -9.51
N SER A 93 2.46 -4.03 -8.63
CA SER A 93 1.02 -3.78 -8.77
C SER A 93 0.69 -2.28 -8.73
N LEU A 94 1.32 -1.52 -7.83
CA LEU A 94 1.02 -0.08 -7.71
C LEU A 94 1.57 0.74 -8.89
N TYR A 95 2.81 0.47 -9.31
CA TYR A 95 3.51 1.33 -10.28
C TYR A 95 3.45 0.85 -11.73
N LEU A 96 3.15 -0.42 -12.01
CA LEU A 96 3.04 -0.93 -13.39
C LEU A 96 1.59 -1.11 -13.87
N THR A 97 0.58 -0.87 -13.03
CA THR A 97 -0.84 -0.95 -13.43
C THR A 97 -1.43 0.43 -13.78
N ASP A 98 -0.80 1.52 -13.33
CA ASP A 98 -1.27 2.91 -13.56
C ASP A 98 -1.01 3.45 -14.98
N GLU A 99 -0.26 2.76 -15.85
CA GLU A 99 0.02 3.23 -17.23
C GLU A 99 -1.13 3.04 -18.23
N ILE A 100 -2.28 2.44 -17.86
CA ILE A 100 -3.32 2.05 -18.85
C ILE A 100 -4.56 2.95 -18.86
N THR A 101 -4.68 3.96 -17.99
CA THR A 101 -5.87 4.85 -18.00
C THR A 101 -5.53 6.27 -18.42
N THR A 102 -5.20 6.46 -19.71
CA THR A 102 -5.35 7.74 -20.43
C THR A 102 -6.38 7.56 -21.52
#